data_AF-A0A3P6GQN3-F1
#
_entry.id   AF-A0A3P6GQN3-F1
#
_cell.length_a   1.000
_cell.length_b   1.000
_cell.length_c   1.000
_cell.angle_alpha   90.00
_cell.angle_beta   90.00
_cell.angle_gamma   90.00
#
_symmetry.space_group_name_H-M   'P 1'
#
loop_
_entity.id
_entity.type
_entity.pdbx_description
1 polymer ?
#
loop_
_entity_poly.entity_id
_entity_poly.type
_entity_poly.pdbx_seq_one_letter_code
_entity_poly.pdbx_strand_id
1 'polypeptide(L)' 'SVPVLISDCKWRLVAFPKGNNGDYLSLYLDVADFETLHCGWKKYVKLKLTVVNQLSPKLSVVK' A
#
# COMPACT_ATOMS: atom_id res chain seq x y z
N SER A 1 1.96 5.90 -5.27
CA SER A 1 1.64 5.51 -6.65
C SER A 1 0.54 6.43 -7.18
N VAL A 2 0.20 6.35 -8.47
CA VAL A 2 -1.06 6.90 -8.97
C VAL A 2 -2.22 6.23 -8.20
N PRO A 3 -3.21 7.00 -7.69
CA PRO A 3 -4.36 6.43 -7.00
C PRO A 3 -5.29 5.63 -7.92
N VAL A 4 -5.93 4.61 -7.38
CA VAL A 4 -6.93 3.76 -8.05
C VAL A 4 -8.23 3.80 -7.26
N LEU A 5 -9.36 4.04 -7.94
CA LEU A 5 -10.68 4.07 -7.33
C LEU A 5 -11.20 2.64 -7.12
N ILE A 6 -11.43 2.25 -5.86
CA ILE A 6 -12.04 0.94 -5.51
C ILE A 6 -13.03 1.17 -4.37
N SER A 7 -14.32 0.89 -4.64
CA SER A 7 -15.41 1.08 -3.68
C SER A 7 -15.37 2.49 -3.07
N ASP A 8 -15.44 3.51 -3.92
CA ASP A 8 -15.53 4.93 -3.53
C ASP A 8 -14.35 5.49 -2.71
N CYS A 9 -13.23 4.76 -2.67
CA CYS A 9 -12.00 5.23 -2.04
C CYS A 9 -10.87 5.23 -3.06
N LYS A 10 -10.06 6.30 -3.05
CA LYS A 10 -8.89 6.40 -3.91
C LYS A 10 -7.70 5.77 -3.20
N TRP A 11 -7.44 4.51 -3.48
CA TRP A 11 -6.32 3.78 -2.86
C TRP A 11 -5.01 4.06 -3.58
N ARG A 12 -3.90 4.11 -2.85
CA ARG A 12 -2.55 4.16 -3.43
C ARG A 12 -1.57 3.32 -2.63
N LEU A 13 -0.52 2.85 -3.30
CA LEU A 13 0.65 2.29 -2.63
C LEU A 13 1.63 3.41 -2.27
N VAL A 14 2.12 3.38 -1.04
CA VAL A 14 3.18 4.26 -0.54
C VAL A 14 4.35 3.40 -0.13
N ALA A 15 5.53 3.67 -0.68
CA ALA A 15 6.73 2.89 -0.44
C ALA A 15 7.83 3.78 0.15
N PHE A 16 8.50 3.26 1.16
CA PHE A 16 9.70 3.84 1.76
C PHE A 16 10.85 2.85 1.54
N PRO A 17 11.66 3.02 0.48
CA PRO A 17 12.70 2.06 0.12
C PRO A 17 13.76 1.86 1.21
N LYS A 18 14.02 2.90 2.01
CA LYS A 18 14.95 2.89 3.15
C LYS A 18 14.25 2.68 4.49
N GLY A 19 12.99 2.26 4.45
CA GLY A 19 12.16 2.04 5.63
C GLY A 19 11.55 3.30 6.25
N ASN A 20 10.71 3.05 7.24
CA ASN A 20 10.04 4.06 8.07
C ASN A 20 10.30 3.68 9.53
N ASN A 21 11.46 4.11 10.07
CA ASN A 21 12.05 3.68 11.35
C ASN A 21 12.66 2.27 11.37
N GLY A 22 13.39 1.90 10.31
CA GLY A 22 14.19 0.67 10.27
C GLY A 22 14.86 0.47 8.91
N ASP A 23 15.70 -0.56 8.78
CA ASP A 23 16.56 -0.77 7.61
C ASP A 23 15.94 -1.70 6.54
N TYR A 24 14.61 -1.82 6.54
CA TYR A 24 13.85 -2.68 5.63
C TYR A 24 12.88 -1.87 4.77
N LEU A 25 12.57 -2.36 3.57
CA LEU A 25 11.50 -1.79 2.74
C LEU A 25 10.19 -1.74 3.53
N SER A 26 9.60 -0.55 3.65
CA SER A 26 8.25 -0.39 4.18
C SER A 26 7.27 -0.07 3.06
N LEU A 27 6.19 -0.83 2.97
CA LEU A 27 5.16 -0.69 1.94
C LEU A 27 3.79 -0.62 2.62
N TYR A 28 3.00 0.39 2.25
CA TYR A 28 1.71 0.68 2.84
C TYR A 28 0.63 0.82 1.76
N LEU A 29 -0.59 0.45 2.13
CA LEU A 29 -1.81 0.80 1.40
C LEU A 29 -2.43 2.02 2.08
N ASP A 30 -2.63 3.10 1.32
CA ASP A 30 -3.10 4.39 1.80
C ASP A 30 -4.34 4.84 1.02
N VAL A 31 -5.18 5.68 1.62
CA VAL A 31 -6.29 6.36 0.95
C VAL A 31 -5.84 7.77 0.61
N ALA A 32 -5.68 8.05 -0.69
CA ALA A 32 -5.00 9.24 -1.18
C ALA A 32 -5.66 10.56 -0.75
N ASP A 33 -6.97 10.56 -0.55
CA ASP A 33 -7.80 11.69 -0.12
C ASP A 33 -8.30 11.54 1.32
N PHE A 34 -7.54 10.85 2.19
CA PHE A 34 -7.93 10.62 3.58
C PHE A 34 -8.27 11.90 4.37
N GLU A 35 -7.65 13.03 4.03
CA GLU A 35 -7.90 14.35 4.64
C GLU A 35 -9.33 14.85 4.44
N THR A 36 -10.01 14.37 3.40
CA THR A 36 -11.41 14.71 3.09
C THR A 36 -12.41 13.84 3.85
N LEU A 37 -11.95 12.76 4.49
CA LEU A 37 -12.80 11.82 5.19
C LEU A 37 -13.16 12.34 6.59
N HIS A 38 -14.37 12.01 7.04
CA HIS A 38 -14.81 12.35 8.38
C HIS A 38 -13.93 11.69 9.45
N CYS A 39 -13.79 12.36 10.59
CA CYS A 39 -13.09 11.80 11.75
C CYS A 39 -13.66 10.42 12.12
N GLY A 40 -12.78 9.46 12.39
CA GLY A 40 -13.17 8.10 12.76
C GLY A 40 -13.51 7.17 11.59
N TRP A 41 -13.35 7.63 10.34
CA TRP A 41 -13.52 6.78 9.17
C TRP A 41 -12.64 5.52 9.24
N LYS A 42 -13.24 4.36 8.93
CA LYS A 42 -12.57 3.06 8.88
C LYS A 42 -13.18 2.24 7.75
N LYS A 43 -12.36 1.38 7.14
CA LYS A 43 -12.80 0.43 6.12
C LYS A 43 -12.12 -0.92 6.32
N TYR A 44 -12.93 -1.97 6.36
CA TYR A 44 -12.42 -3.33 6.37
C TYR A 44 -11.96 -3.72 4.97
N VAL A 45 -10.74 -4.20 4.87
CA VAL A 45 -10.15 -4.63 3.60
C VAL A 45 -9.44 -5.96 3.79
N LYS A 46 -9.54 -6.82 2.77
CA LYS A 46 -8.66 -7.98 2.62
C LYS A 46 -7.62 -7.61 1.57
N LEU A 47 -6.35 -7.59 1.96
CA LEU A 47 -5.27 -7.18 1.07
C LEU A 47 -4.14 -8.22 1.05
N LYS A 48 -3.37 -8.17 -0.03
CA LYS A 48 -2.16 -8.94 -0.26
C LYS A 48 -1.16 -8.01 -0.92
N LEU A 49 0.01 -7.83 -0.33
CA LEU A 49 1.09 -7.02 -0.89
C LEU A 49 2.16 -7.95 -1.46
N THR A 50 2.63 -7.68 -2.67
CA THR A 50 3.65 -8.49 -3.33
C THR A 50 4.79 -7.61 -3.81
N VAL A 51 6.01 -7.95 -3.41
CA VAL A 51 7.23 -7.40 -3.98
C VAL A 51 7.70 -8.35 -5.07
N VAL A 52 7.52 -7.94 -6.32
CA VAL A 52 7.85 -8.76 -7.49
C VAL A 52 9.34 -8.71 -7.76
N ASN A 53 9.98 -9.87 -7.76
CA ASN A 53 11.34 -10.01 -8.27
C ASN A 53 11.30 -10.09 -9.80
N GLN A 54 11.79 -9.04 -10.46
CA GLN A 54 11.70 -8.90 -11.92
C GLN A 54 12.57 -9.91 -12.69
N LEU A 55 13.62 -10.46 -12.07
CA LEU A 55 14.51 -11.43 -12.70
C LEU A 55 14.06 -12.88 -12.47
N SER A 56 13.50 -13.14 -11.30
CA SER A 56 13.01 -14.46 -10.91
C SER A 56 11.65 -14.33 -10.23
N PRO A 57 10.54 -14.34 -10.99
CA PRO A 57 9.20 -14.15 -10.44
C PRO A 57 8.84 -15.15 -9.32
N LYS A 58 9.44 -16.35 -9.34
CA LYS A 58 9.28 -17.39 -8.31
C LYS A 58 9.83 -16.98 -6.95
N LEU A 59 10.77 -16.04 -6.91
CA LEU A 59 11.37 -15.49 -5.69
C LEU A 59 10.67 -14.22 -5.19
N SER A 60 9.51 -13.87 -5.75
CA SER A 60 8.71 -12.74 -5.28
C SER A 60 8.18 -13.00 -3.86
N VAL A 61 8.17 -11.96 -3.03
CA VAL A 61 7.74 -12.06 -1.64
C VAL A 61 6.32 -11.52 -1.50
N VAL A 62 5.50 -12.24 -0.74
CA VAL A 62 4.10 -11.93 -0.47
C VAL A 62 3.91 -11.71 1.03
N LYS A 63 3.14 -10.68 1.39
CA LYS A 63 2.64 -10.44 2.75
C LYS A 63 1.15 -10.14 2.74
#